data_AF-A0AA91JCG9-F1
#
_entry.id   AF-A0AA91JCG9-F1
#
_cell.length_a   1.000
_cell.length_b   1.000
_cell.length_c   1.000
_cell.angle_alpha   90.00
_cell.angle_beta   90.00
_cell.angle_gamma   90.00
#
_symmetry.space_group_name_H-M   'P 1'
#
loop_
_entity.id
_entity.type
_entity.pdbx_description
1 polymer ?
#
loop_
_entity_poly.entity_id
_entity_poly.type
_entity_poly.pdbx_seq_one_letter_code
_entity_poly.pdbx_strand_id
1 'polypeptide(L)' 'MFIARNSDVKIFHKAKKFEIIALTCCCLLWFFGFQVVVVEWFGMWMSKTWNGLPDATRLVIYMLLALIYISIKNDD' A
#
# COMPACT_ATOMS: atom_id res chain seq x y z
N MET A 1 0.30 -14.15 -5.68
CA MET A 1 0.02 -15.16 -4.62
C MET A 1 -1.07 -16.16 -5.00
N PHE A 2 -2.24 -15.74 -5.50
CA PHE A 2 -3.41 -16.63 -5.70
C PHE A 2 -3.18 -17.85 -6.59
N ILE A 3 -2.37 -17.74 -7.64
CA ILE A 3 -2.03 -18.86 -8.53
C ILE A 3 -1.14 -19.90 -7.83
N ALA A 4 -0.28 -19.47 -6.90
CA ALA A 4 0.67 -20.32 -6.18
C ALA A 4 0.12 -20.83 -4.83
N ARG A 5 -1.18 -20.66 -4.56
CA ARG A 5 -1.78 -20.95 -3.24
C ARG A 5 -1.64 -22.42 -2.81
N ASN A 6 -1.69 -23.35 -3.77
CA ASN A 6 -1.53 -24.80 -3.52
C ASN A 6 -0.12 -25.30 -3.91
N SER A 7 0.82 -24.40 -4.18
CA SER A 7 2.19 -24.76 -4.57
C SER A 7 3.08 -24.96 -3.35
N ASP A 8 4.27 -25.54 -3.56
CA ASP A 8 5.29 -25.71 -2.52
C ASP A 8 5.58 -24.40 -1.78
N VAL A 9 5.86 -24.50 -0.46
CA VAL A 9 6.11 -23.38 0.45
C VAL A 9 7.15 -22.41 -0.11
N LYS A 10 8.19 -22.90 -0.79
CA LYS A 10 9.23 -22.05 -1.40
C LYS A 10 8.69 -21.19 -2.54
N ILE A 11 7.80 -21.74 -3.37
CA ILE A 11 7.18 -21.05 -4.50
C ILE A 11 6.17 -20.01 -3.97
N PHE A 12 5.39 -20.39 -2.96
CA PHE A 12 4.44 -19.48 -2.30
C PHE A 12 5.15 -18.28 -1.66
N HIS A 13 6.23 -18.51 -0.91
CA HIS A 13 7.04 -17.43 -0.30
C HIS A 13 7.69 -16.51 -1.34
N LYS A 14 8.14 -17.05 -2.47
CA LYS A 14 8.68 -16.22 -3.57
C LYS A 14 7.60 -15.31 -4.16
N ALA A 15 6.39 -15.83 -4.38
CA ALA A 15 5.26 -15.05 -4.87
C ALA A 15 4.83 -13.95 -3.86
N LYS A 16 4.89 -14.27 -2.56
CA LYS A 16 4.57 -13.35 -1.46
C LYS A 16 5.53 -12.15 -1.39
N LYS A 17 6.83 -12.35 -1.62
CA LYS A 17 7.83 -11.26 -1.62
C LYS A 17 7.52 -10.18 -2.65
N PHE A 18 7.05 -10.55 -3.84
CA PHE A 18 6.75 -9.58 -4.89
C PHE A 18 5.57 -8.68 -4.51
N GLU A 19 4.53 -9.23 -3.88
CA GLU A 19 3.38 -8.46 -3.37
C GLU A 19 3.79 -7.47 -2.26
N ILE A 20 4.66 -7.89 -1.34
CA ILE A 20 5.18 -7.01 -0.26
C ILE A 20 5.95 -5.82 -0.86
N ILE A 21 6.80 -6.06 -1.87
CA ILE A 21 7.56 -5.00 -2.54
C ILE A 21 6.62 -4.04 -3.27
N ALA A 22 5.65 -4.57 -4.02
CA ALA A 22 4.68 -3.76 -4.76
C ALA A 22 3.82 -2.90 -3.81
N LEU A 23 3.29 -3.49 -2.74
CA LEU A 23 2.49 -2.77 -1.74
C LEU A 23 3.30 -1.68 -1.03
N THR A 24 4.56 -1.97 -0.67
CA THR A 24 5.44 -0.96 -0.07
C THR A 24 5.69 0.21 -1.02
N CYS A 25 5.94 -0.06 -2.30
CA CYS A 25 6.13 0.97 -3.31
C CYS A 25 4.87 1.84 -3.49
N CYS A 26 3.69 1.21 -3.60
CA CYS A 26 2.43 1.93 -3.66
C CYS A 26 2.17 2.78 -2.42
N CYS A 27 2.50 2.27 -1.23
CA CYS A 27 2.40 3.01 0.02
C CYS A 27 3.28 4.26 0.01
N LEU A 28 4.53 4.15 -0.43
CA LEU A 28 5.44 5.30 -0.54
C LEU A 28 4.97 6.32 -1.58
N LEU A 29 4.47 5.86 -2.73
CA LEU A 29 3.95 6.74 -3.77
C LEU A 29 2.76 7.57 -3.27
N TRP A 30 1.80 6.94 -2.60
CA TRP A 30 0.60 7.64 -2.13
C TRP A 30 0.84 8.45 -0.85
N PHE A 31 1.71 7.98 0.04
CA PHE A 31 2.09 8.74 1.22
C PHE A 31 2.97 9.94 0.84
N PHE A 32 4.14 9.67 0.25
CA PHE A 32 5.13 10.72 -0.03
C PHE A 32 4.76 11.55 -1.26
N GLY A 33 4.32 10.92 -2.33
CA GLY A 33 3.92 11.63 -3.56
C GLY A 33 2.67 12.47 -3.34
N PHE A 34 1.58 11.87 -2.85
CA PHE A 34 0.32 12.60 -2.76
C PHE A 34 0.17 13.42 -1.48
N GLN A 35 0.41 12.84 -0.31
CA GLN A 35 0.15 13.57 0.93
C GLN A 35 1.25 14.57 1.29
N VAL A 36 2.52 14.29 0.95
CA VAL A 36 3.63 15.22 1.26
C VAL A 36 3.85 16.20 0.11
N VAL A 37 4.07 15.73 -1.12
CA VAL A 37 4.42 16.62 -2.23
C VAL A 37 3.20 17.33 -2.79
N VAL A 38 2.14 16.60 -3.16
CA VAL A 38 1.00 17.18 -3.88
C VAL A 38 0.12 18.05 -2.98
N VAL A 39 -0.19 17.64 -1.75
CA VAL A 39 -1.02 18.46 -0.85
C VAL A 39 -0.35 19.80 -0.54
N GLU A 40 0.97 19.81 -0.35
CA GLU A 40 1.74 21.02 -0.08
C GLU A 40 1.82 21.91 -1.32
N TRP A 41 2.18 21.35 -2.48
CA TRP A 41 2.40 22.12 -3.70
C TRP A 41 1.12 22.67 -4.33
N PHE A 42 0.03 21.90 -4.28
CA PHE A 42 -1.27 22.33 -4.80
C PHE A 42 -2.16 22.99 -3.75
N GLY A 43 -1.71 23.07 -2.48
CA GLY A 43 -2.50 23.66 -1.40
C GLY A 43 -3.86 22.99 -1.20
N MET A 44 -3.97 21.68 -1.48
CA MET A 44 -5.25 20.95 -1.49
C MET A 44 -5.97 21.01 -0.14
N TRP A 45 -5.20 21.13 0.94
CA TRP A 45 -5.71 21.28 2.30
C TRP A 45 -6.50 22.57 2.54
N MET A 46 -6.29 23.61 1.72
CA MET A 46 -7.00 24.89 1.82
C MET A 46 -8.32 24.91 1.02
N SER A 47 -8.44 24.05 0.00
CA SER A 47 -9.62 24.02 -0.86
C SER A 47 -10.72 23.13 -0.28
N LYS A 48 -11.91 23.68 -0.02
CA LYS A 48 -13.07 22.87 0.43
C LYS A 48 -13.62 21.94 -0.66
N THR A 49 -13.44 22.31 -1.93
CA THR A 49 -13.94 21.53 -3.09
C THR A 49 -12.90 20.56 -3.62
N TRP A 50 -11.60 20.80 -3.39
CA TRP A 50 -10.51 19.99 -3.93
C TRP A 50 -9.52 19.55 -2.83
N ASN A 51 -10.06 18.89 -1.79
CA ASN A 51 -9.24 18.31 -0.72
C ASN A 51 -9.11 16.79 -0.89
N GLY A 52 -8.08 16.37 -1.63
CA GLY A 52 -7.75 14.95 -1.82
C GLY A 52 -6.98 14.30 -0.66
N LEU A 53 -6.62 15.06 0.38
CA LEU A 53 -5.88 14.55 1.54
C LEU A 53 -6.62 13.40 2.25
N PRO A 54 -7.91 13.52 2.64
CA PRO A 54 -8.62 12.42 3.31
C PRO A 54 -8.75 11.17 2.43
N ASP A 55 -8.87 11.30 1.12
CA ASP A 55 -8.89 10.17 0.18
C ASP A 55 -7.54 9.47 0.12
N ALA A 56 -6.46 10.21 -0.06
CA ALA A 56 -5.10 9.67 -0.05
C ALA A 56 -4.78 8.98 1.28
N THR A 57 -5.20 9.56 2.42
CA THR A 57 -5.03 8.96 3.75
C THR A 57 -5.73 7.60 3.84
N ARG A 58 -6.99 7.52 3.41
CA ARG A 58 -7.75 6.25 3.40
C ARG A 58 -7.04 5.19 2.57
N LEU A 59 -6.55 5.58 1.39
CA LEU A 59 -5.89 4.65 0.47
C LEU A 59 -4.57 4.12 1.05
N VAL A 60 -3.75 4.98 1.68
CA VAL A 60 -2.54 4.56 2.41
C VAL A 60 -2.88 3.60 3.56
N ILE A 61 -3.92 3.89 4.34
CA ILE A 61 -4.35 3.01 5.45
C ILE A 61 -4.75 1.63 4.93
N TYR A 62 -5.57 1.54 3.88
CA TYR A 62 -5.98 0.25 3.33
C TYR A 62 -4.80 -0.56 2.80
N MET A 63 -3.85 0.09 2.12
CA MET A 63 -2.63 -0.58 1.65
C MET A 63 -1.72 -1.03 2.79
N LEU A 64 -1.57 -0.23 3.86
CA LEU A 64 -0.80 -0.62 5.05
C LEU A 64 -1.44 -1.80 5.77
N LEU A 65 -2.76 -1.82 5.93
CA LEU A 65 -3.45 -2.96 6.53
C LEU A 65 -3.26 -4.23 5.70
N ALA A 66 -3.38 -4.13 4.37
CA ALA A 66 -3.10 -5.26 3.47
C ALA A 66 -1.63 -5.72 3.56
N LEU A 67 -0.69 -4.78 3.64
CA LEU A 67 0.74 -5.07 3.80
C LEU A 67 1.02 -5.79 5.12
N ILE A 68 0.42 -5.34 6.23
CA ILE A 68 0.55 -5.99 7.54
C ILE A 68 -0.01 -7.41 7.46
N TYR A 69 -1.23 -7.57 6.94
CA TYR A 69 -1.88 -8.87 6.83
C TYR A 69 -1.02 -9.85 6.02
N ILE A 70 -0.49 -9.42 4.88
CA ILE A 70 0.40 -10.25 4.07
C ILE A 70 1.73 -10.47 4.77
N SER A 71 2.28 -9.50 5.49
CA SER A 71 3.58 -9.65 6.17
C SER A 71 3.54 -10.61 7.36
N ILE A 72 2.37 -10.89 7.93
CA ILE A 72 2.23 -11.90 8.99
C ILE A 72 2.64 -13.28 8.47
N LYS A 73 3.40 -14.01 9.27
CA LYS A 73 3.81 -15.38 9.00
C LYS A 73 2.70 -16.31 9.50
N ASN A 74 2.10 -17.09 8.59
CA ASN A 74 1.06 -18.07 8.90
C ASN A 74 1.62 -19.51 8.79
N ASP A 75 2.88 -19.70 9.17
CA ASP A 75 3.54 -21.01 9.11
C ASP A 75 3.39 -21.72 10.47
N ASP A 76 2.16 -22.14 10.78
CA ASP A 76 1.85 -23.13 11.83
C ASP A 76 1.40 -24.45 11.17
#